data_AF-A0ABD0ZGS0-F1
#
_entry.id   AF-A0ABD0ZGS0-F1
#
_cell.length_a   1.000
_cell.length_b   1.000
_cell.length_c   1.000
_cell.angle_alpha   90.00
_cell.angle_beta   90.00
_cell.angle_gamma   90.00
#
_symmetry.space_group_name_H-M   'P 1'
#
loop_
_entity.id
_entity.type
_entity.pdbx_description
1 polymer ?
#
loop_
_entity_poly.entity_id
_entity_poly.type
_entity_poly.pdbx_seq_one_letter_code
_entity_poly.pdbx_strand_id
1 'polypeptide(L)'
;FSLNLNVYAGKQIVERVPENTLGERIVLALSNTIRNQAVTLVFDQFFTSVNLLNTIRFPSVGTAISTRKHMPKFVGILKRGEYEFLANQQLRLTAIWQDSKDIIVISKSHGAAVSKTTRKQKGRRKLEVDCPELICFYKKYMGGVDISDQKVGGYNFD
;
A
#
# COMPACT_ATOMS: atom_id res chain seq x y z
N PHE A 1 -2.28 17.01 6.96
CA PHE A 1 -2.38 17.31 5.52
C PHE A 1 -2.90 16.06 4.83
N SER A 2 -4.22 15.98 4.66
CA SER A 2 -4.86 14.92 3.88
C SER A 2 -4.85 15.38 2.42
N LEU A 3 -4.11 14.68 1.56
CA LEU A 3 -4.04 15.01 0.14
C LEU A 3 -5.34 14.52 -0.51
N ASN A 4 -6.24 15.46 -0.83
CA ASN A 4 -7.40 15.35 -1.72
C ASN A 4 -8.18 14.03 -1.66
N LEU A 5 -9.18 13.98 -0.77
CA LEU A 5 -10.25 13.00 -0.79
C LEU A 5 -11.23 13.34 -1.93
N ASN A 6 -10.94 12.92 -3.16
CA ASN A 6 -11.93 12.96 -4.23
C ASN A 6 -12.89 11.78 -4.05
N VAL A 7 -14.03 12.05 -3.41
CA VAL A 7 -15.14 11.10 -3.26
C VAL A 7 -15.57 10.63 -4.64
N TYR A 8 -15.39 9.34 -4.93
CA TYR A 8 -15.76 8.76 -6.22
C TYR A 8 -17.29 8.59 -6.31
N ALA A 9 -17.97 9.59 -6.88
CA ALA A 9 -19.39 9.54 -7.19
C ALA A 9 -19.64 8.85 -8.55
N GLY A 10 -19.32 7.56 -8.65
CA GLY A 10 -19.94 6.57 -9.56
C GLY A 10 -19.93 6.77 -11.09
N LYS A 11 -19.52 7.91 -11.67
CA LYS A 11 -19.69 8.15 -13.10
C LYS A 11 -18.77 9.25 -13.66
N GLN A 12 -17.46 9.05 -13.60
CA GLN A 12 -16.55 9.79 -14.48
C GLN A 12 -16.13 8.92 -15.66
N ILE A 13 -16.23 9.50 -16.86
CA ILE A 13 -15.77 8.93 -18.13
C ILE A 13 -14.23 8.98 -18.11
N VAL A 14 -13.60 8.08 -17.36
CA VAL A 14 -12.16 7.85 -17.54
C VAL A 14 -12.02 6.97 -18.76
N GLU A 15 -11.22 7.40 -19.74
CA GLU A 15 -10.99 6.67 -20.99
C GLU A 15 -10.70 5.19 -20.71
N ARG A 16 -11.45 4.31 -21.38
CA ARG A 16 -11.28 2.87 -21.20
C ARG A 16 -9.98 2.43 -21.86
N VAL A 17 -8.94 2.25 -21.05
CA VAL A 17 -7.76 1.48 -21.41
C VAL A 17 -8.04 0.00 -21.12
N PRO A 18 -8.03 -0.91 -22.12
CA PRO A 18 -8.46 -2.30 -21.97
C PRO A 18 -7.72 -3.09 -20.88
N GLU A 19 -6.44 -2.77 -20.66
CA GLU A 19 -5.60 -3.47 -19.69
C GLU A 19 -5.76 -2.97 -18.25
N ASN A 20 -6.39 -1.80 -18.07
CA ASN A 20 -6.48 -1.16 -16.76
C ASN A 20 -7.81 -1.48 -16.06
N THR A 21 -7.76 -1.77 -14.76
CA THR A 21 -8.97 -1.85 -13.93
C THR A 21 -9.60 -0.47 -13.72
N LEU A 22 -10.86 -0.42 -13.26
CA LEU A 22 -11.50 0.85 -12.93
C LEU A 22 -10.71 1.62 -11.85
N GLY A 23 -10.25 0.93 -10.80
CA GLY A 23 -9.43 1.54 -9.75
C GLY A 23 -8.15 2.13 -10.29
N GLU A 24 -7.46 1.43 -11.19
CA GLU A 24 -6.23 1.93 -11.83
C GLU A 24 -6.48 3.19 -12.64
N ARG A 25 -7.54 3.22 -13.44
CA ARG A 25 -7.91 4.39 -14.23
C ARG A 25 -8.16 5.62 -13.35
N ILE A 26 -8.89 5.43 -12.26
CA ILE A 26 -9.16 6.50 -11.29
C ILE A 26 -7.86 7.01 -10.68
N VAL A 27 -7.00 6.11 -10.19
CA VAL A 27 -5.73 6.50 -9.57
C VAL A 27 -4.83 7.24 -10.56
N LEU A 28 -4.73 6.77 -11.80
CA LEU A 28 -3.93 7.43 -12.83
C LEU A 28 -4.46 8.84 -13.13
N ALA A 29 -5.77 9.00 -13.31
CA ALA A 29 -6.40 10.30 -13.52
C ALA A 29 -6.15 11.26 -12.34
N LEU A 30 -6.35 10.79 -11.10
CA LEU A 30 -6.07 11.58 -9.90
C LEU A 30 -4.59 11.96 -9.79
N SER A 31 -3.68 11.04 -10.10
CA SER A 31 -2.23 11.29 -10.03
C SER A 31 -1.78 12.39 -11.01
N ASN A 32 -2.48 12.58 -12.12
CA ASN A 32 -2.18 13.65 -13.08
C ASN A 32 -2.48 15.05 -12.51
N THR A 33 -3.39 15.16 -11.53
CA THR A 33 -3.72 16.44 -10.87
C THR A 33 -2.66 16.88 -9.86
N ILE A 34 -1.78 15.97 -9.44
CA ILE A 34 -0.74 16.25 -8.45
C ILE A 34 0.37 17.09 -9.09
N ARG A 35 0.55 18.31 -8.59
CA ARG A 35 1.59 19.24 -9.07
C ARG A 35 2.96 19.03 -8.41
N ASN A 36 2.97 18.62 -7.14
CA ASN A 36 4.20 18.36 -6.42
C ASN A 36 4.76 16.98 -6.78
N GLN A 37 5.98 16.92 -7.32
CA GLN A 37 6.63 15.68 -7.70
C GLN A 37 7.38 15.01 -6.53
N ALA A 38 7.63 15.73 -5.44
CA ALA A 38 8.27 15.21 -4.23
C ALA A 38 7.27 14.52 -3.30
N VAL A 39 6.42 13.64 -3.85
CA VAL A 39 5.44 12.86 -3.08
C VAL A 39 5.56 11.37 -3.38
N THR A 40 5.27 10.55 -2.38
CA THR A 40 5.10 9.10 -2.51
C THR A 40 3.62 8.79 -2.34
N LEU A 41 3.05 8.08 -3.31
CA LEU A 41 1.65 7.68 -3.27
C LEU A 41 1.50 6.37 -2.51
N VAL A 42 0.55 6.33 -1.58
CA VAL A 42 0.26 5.15 -0.77
C VAL A 42 -1.13 4.64 -1.13
N PHE A 43 -1.24 3.35 -1.44
CA PHE A 43 -2.46 2.76 -2.00
C PHE A 43 -3.00 1.65 -1.10
N ASP A 44 -4.32 1.65 -0.91
CA ASP A 44 -5.00 0.50 -0.33
C ASP A 44 -5.02 -0.70 -1.29
N GLN A 45 -5.30 -1.88 -0.74
CA GLN A 45 -5.30 -3.16 -1.42
C GLN A 45 -6.22 -3.19 -2.64
N PHE A 46 -7.36 -2.49 -2.61
CA PHE A 46 -8.29 -2.41 -3.74
C PHE A 46 -7.63 -1.81 -4.99
N PHE A 47 -6.86 -0.74 -4.83
CA PHE A 47 -6.25 0.00 -5.92
C PHE A 47 -4.89 -0.56 -6.36
N THR A 48 -4.19 -1.29 -5.49
CA THR A 48 -2.79 -1.66 -5.71
C THR A 48 -2.61 -2.84 -6.67
N SER A 49 -1.93 -2.63 -7.80
CA SER A 49 -1.51 -3.73 -8.69
C SER A 49 -0.09 -3.52 -9.21
N VAL A 50 0.52 -4.60 -9.69
CA VAL A 50 1.82 -4.52 -10.38
C VAL A 50 1.73 -3.59 -11.59
N ASN A 51 0.65 -3.69 -12.37
CA ASN A 51 0.41 -2.84 -13.53
C ASN A 51 0.36 -1.35 -13.14
N LEU A 52 -0.40 -1.01 -12.09
CA LEU A 52 -0.49 0.36 -11.58
C LEU A 52 0.89 0.90 -11.21
N LEU A 53 1.65 0.15 -10.42
CA LEU A 53 2.97 0.59 -9.96
C LEU A 53 3.95 0.76 -11.13
N ASN A 54 3.82 -0.04 -12.19
CA ASN A 54 4.63 0.15 -13.38
C ASN A 54 4.28 1.43 -14.13
N THR A 55 2.98 1.68 -14.32
CA THR A 55 2.48 2.77 -15.15
C THR A 55 2.51 4.13 -14.45
N ILE A 56 2.31 4.17 -13.14
CA ILE A 56 2.21 5.43 -12.42
C ILE A 56 3.56 6.15 -12.36
N ARG A 57 3.57 7.47 -12.61
CA ARG A 57 4.82 8.25 -12.64
C ARG A 57 5.49 8.46 -11.28
N PHE A 58 4.75 8.29 -10.18
CA PHE A 58 5.22 8.61 -8.84
C PHE A 58 5.86 7.40 -8.12
N PRO A 59 6.81 7.67 -7.20
CA PRO A 59 7.13 6.74 -6.12
C PRO A 59 5.84 6.25 -5.47
N SER A 60 5.74 4.94 -5.24
CA SER A 60 4.50 4.34 -4.75
C SER A 60 4.71 3.10 -3.88
N VAL A 61 3.77 2.90 -2.96
CA VAL A 61 3.70 1.77 -2.03
C VAL A 61 2.25 1.37 -1.86
N GLY A 62 1.94 0.08 -1.82
CA GLY A 62 0.58 -0.35 -1.50
C GLY A 62 0.52 -1.79 -1.01
N THR A 63 -0.53 -2.12 -0.25
CA THR A 63 -0.81 -3.50 0.12
C THR A 63 -1.28 -4.29 -1.09
N ALA A 64 -0.90 -5.56 -1.18
CA ALA A 64 -1.27 -6.41 -2.30
C ALA A 64 -1.99 -7.68 -1.83
N ILE A 65 -2.62 -8.36 -2.77
CA ILE A 65 -3.13 -9.72 -2.60
C ILE A 65 -2.20 -10.63 -3.41
N SER A 66 -1.72 -11.72 -2.83
CA SER A 66 -0.80 -12.67 -3.49
C SER A 66 -1.34 -13.23 -4.81
N THR A 67 -2.66 -13.36 -4.94
CA THR A 67 -3.33 -13.90 -6.13
C THR A 67 -3.52 -12.88 -7.26
N ARG A 68 -3.13 -11.60 -7.07
CA ARG A 68 -3.19 -10.62 -8.16
C ARG A 68 -2.22 -10.97 -9.29
N LYS A 69 -2.63 -10.66 -10.52
CA LYS A 69 -1.83 -10.88 -11.74
C LYS A 69 -0.43 -10.25 -11.59
N HIS A 70 0.59 -10.95 -12.06
CA HIS A 70 2.00 -10.54 -12.05
C HIS A 70 2.66 -10.39 -10.67
N MET A 71 1.98 -10.77 -9.58
CA MET A 71 2.62 -10.86 -8.27
C MET A 71 3.65 -12.00 -8.23
N PRO A 72 4.78 -11.83 -7.53
CA PRO A 72 5.69 -12.93 -7.28
C PRO A 72 5.00 -14.00 -6.41
N LYS A 73 5.38 -15.27 -6.62
CA LYS A 73 4.86 -16.39 -5.84
C LYS A 73 5.71 -16.58 -4.58
N PHE A 74 5.08 -16.45 -3.42
CA PHE A 74 5.66 -16.85 -2.14
C PHE A 74 5.50 -18.36 -1.99
N VAL A 75 6.60 -19.08 -1.75
CA VAL A 75 6.62 -20.56 -1.73
C VAL A 75 6.66 -21.11 -0.30
N GLY A 76 7.13 -20.31 0.66
CA GLY A 76 7.25 -20.70 2.07
C GLY A 76 6.03 -20.35 2.92
N ILE A 77 5.80 -21.14 3.96
CA ILE A 77 4.91 -20.77 5.08
C ILE A 77 5.77 -20.06 6.11
N LEU A 78 5.48 -18.79 6.36
CA LEU A 78 6.23 -17.98 7.32
C LEU A 78 5.72 -18.21 8.73
N LYS A 79 6.65 -18.27 9.68
CA LYS A 79 6.31 -18.19 11.11
C LYS A 79 6.10 -16.73 11.50
N ARG A 80 5.35 -16.53 12.58
CA ARG A 80 5.07 -15.20 13.09
C ARG A 80 6.36 -14.42 13.43
N GLY A 81 6.56 -13.30 12.74
CA GLY A 81 7.73 -12.43 12.81
C GLY A 81 8.66 -12.56 11.61
N GLU A 82 8.55 -13.64 10.83
CA GLU A 82 9.36 -13.85 9.64
C GLU A 82 8.85 -12.99 8.46
N TYR A 83 9.77 -12.69 7.56
CA TYR A 83 9.51 -11.92 6.34
C TYR A 83 10.32 -12.48 5.17
N GLU A 84 9.86 -12.18 3.97
CA GLU A 84 10.56 -12.48 2.73
C GLU A 84 10.46 -11.27 1.79
N PHE A 85 11.52 -11.03 1.01
CA PHE A 85 11.55 -10.05 -0.07
C PHE A 85 11.63 -10.78 -1.41
N LEU A 86 10.76 -10.40 -2.34
CA LEU A 86 10.79 -10.86 -3.72
C LEU A 86 10.75 -9.64 -4.65
N ALA A 87 11.40 -9.74 -5.81
CA ALA A 87 11.24 -8.78 -6.88
C ALA A 87 10.52 -9.47 -8.04
N ASN A 88 9.56 -8.78 -8.66
CA ASN A 88 8.99 -9.26 -9.91
C ASN A 88 9.93 -8.98 -11.10
N GLN A 89 9.55 -9.43 -12.31
CA GLN A 89 10.34 -9.21 -13.54
C GLN A 89 10.58 -7.73 -13.87
N GLN A 90 9.77 -6.82 -13.32
CA GLN A 90 9.90 -5.37 -13.51
C GLN A 90 10.61 -4.70 -12.32
N LEU A 91 11.35 -5.49 -11.53
CA LEU A 91 12.12 -5.06 -10.36
C LEU A 91 11.29 -4.33 -9.30
N ARG A 92 9.99 -4.61 -9.21
CA ARG A 92 9.14 -4.12 -8.11
C ARG A 92 9.37 -5.00 -6.90
N LEU A 93 9.90 -4.38 -5.85
CA LEU A 93 10.12 -5.04 -4.58
C LEU A 93 8.77 -5.30 -3.91
N THR A 94 8.55 -6.56 -3.53
CA THR A 94 7.42 -7.00 -2.75
C THR A 94 7.97 -7.64 -1.48
N ALA A 95 7.43 -7.25 -0.32
CA ALA A 95 7.69 -7.97 0.92
C ALA A 95 6.41 -8.61 1.43
N ILE A 96 6.56 -9.79 2.02
CA ILE A 96 5.57 -10.42 2.88
C ILE A 96 6.12 -10.43 4.30
N TRP A 97 5.26 -10.15 5.28
CA TRP A 97 5.59 -10.27 6.70
C TRP A 97 4.43 -10.92 7.44
N GLN A 98 4.74 -12.01 8.15
CA GLN A 98 3.77 -12.74 8.94
C GLN A 98 3.69 -12.13 10.33
N ASP A 99 2.60 -11.43 10.65
CA ASP A 99 2.30 -11.11 12.05
C ASP A 99 1.11 -11.93 12.56
N SER A 100 -0.03 -11.27 12.84
CA SER A 100 -1.26 -12.00 13.17
C SER A 100 -1.87 -12.61 11.91
N LYS A 101 -1.58 -12.00 10.75
CA LYS A 101 -1.89 -12.43 9.39
C LYS A 101 -0.73 -12.01 8.49
N ASP A 102 -0.67 -12.59 7.30
CA ASP A 102 0.25 -12.13 6.26
C ASP A 102 -0.09 -10.72 5.80
N ILE A 103 0.94 -9.89 5.73
CA ILE A 103 0.87 -8.56 5.16
C ILE A 103 1.81 -8.54 3.97
N ILE A 104 1.24 -8.38 2.78
CA ILE A 104 1.98 -8.28 1.53
C ILE A 104 1.94 -6.83 1.07
N VAL A 105 3.10 -6.24 0.81
CA VAL A 105 3.22 -4.87 0.31
C VAL A 105 4.18 -4.86 -0.87
N ILE A 106 3.79 -4.15 -1.92
CA ILE A 106 4.60 -3.93 -3.11
C ILE A 106 5.01 -2.45 -3.18
N SER A 107 6.24 -2.19 -3.63
CA SER A 107 6.78 -0.84 -3.75
C SER A 107 7.56 -0.62 -5.03
N LYS A 108 7.42 0.62 -5.54
CA LYS A 108 8.23 1.21 -6.62
C LYS A 108 9.42 2.02 -6.09
N SER A 109 9.44 2.36 -4.79
CA SER A 109 10.35 3.36 -4.22
C SER A 109 11.29 2.84 -3.14
N HIS A 110 11.11 1.61 -2.66
CA HIS A 110 11.90 1.04 -1.57
C HIS A 110 12.87 -0.04 -2.07
N GLY A 111 14.02 -0.11 -1.42
CA GLY A 111 14.95 -1.25 -1.50
C GLY A 111 14.63 -2.32 -0.43
N ALA A 112 15.30 -3.46 -0.54
CA ALA A 112 15.18 -4.55 0.44
C ALA A 112 15.89 -4.13 1.74
N ALA A 113 15.11 -3.59 2.68
CA ALA A 113 15.60 -3.08 3.96
C ALA A 113 14.65 -3.45 5.09
N VAL A 114 15.20 -3.60 6.29
CA VAL A 114 14.50 -4.05 7.49
C VAL A 114 14.60 -2.96 8.56
N SER A 115 13.52 -2.78 9.29
CA SER A 115 13.41 -1.86 10.42
C SER A 115 12.85 -2.59 11.65
N LYS A 116 13.05 -2.00 12.82
CA LYS A 116 12.40 -2.45 14.05
C LYS A 116 11.01 -1.83 14.17
N THR A 117 10.03 -2.62 14.58
CA THR A 117 8.69 -2.13 14.93
C THR A 117 8.22 -2.72 16.25
N THR A 118 7.37 -1.98 16.96
CA THR A 118 6.79 -2.45 18.22
C THR A 118 5.51 -3.23 17.97
N ARG A 119 5.49 -4.48 18.42
CA ARG A 119 4.32 -5.34 18.42
C ARG A 119 3.74 -5.46 19.83
N LYS A 120 2.42 -5.32 19.96
CA LYS A 120 1.70 -5.65 21.20
C LYS A 120 1.55 -7.17 21.34
N GLN A 121 1.88 -7.69 22.51
CA GLN A 121 1.62 -9.07 22.90
C GLN A 121 0.45 -9.14 23.89
N LYS A 122 -0.02 -10.37 24.17
CA LYS A 122 -0.95 -10.63 25.26
C LYS A 122 -0.39 -10.07 26.57
N GLY A 123 -1.26 -9.48 27.39
CA GLY A 123 -0.87 -8.89 28.67
C GLY A 123 -0.18 -7.53 28.59
N ARG A 124 -0.44 -6.73 27.55
CA ARG A 124 0.09 -5.35 27.34
C ARG A 124 1.61 -5.25 27.19
N ARG A 125 2.32 -6.38 27.08
CA ARG A 125 3.76 -6.40 26.78
C ARG A 125 4.00 -5.90 25.36
N LYS A 126 5.07 -5.13 25.18
CA LYS A 126 5.56 -4.68 23.88
C LYS A 126 6.81 -5.48 23.55
N LEU A 127 6.87 -6.02 22.33
CA LEU A 127 8.04 -6.71 21.80
C LEU A 127 8.53 -5.94 20.58
N GLU A 128 9.82 -5.69 20.52
CA GLU A 128 10.47 -5.19 19.32
C GLU A 128 10.73 -6.35 18.36
N VAL A 129 10.30 -6.19 17.11
CA VAL A 129 10.41 -7.22 16.08
C VAL A 129 10.93 -6.61 14.79
N ASP A 130 11.66 -7.42 14.03
CA ASP A 130 12.03 -7.06 12.66
C ASP A 130 10.79 -7.01 11.76
N CYS A 131 10.75 -6.00 10.91
CA CYS A 131 9.72 -5.79 9.92
C CYS A 131 10.34 -5.13 8.67
N PRO A 132 9.98 -5.57 7.47
CA PRO A 132 10.36 -4.88 6.24
C PRO A 132 10.04 -3.38 6.30
N GLU A 133 11.01 -2.55 5.93
CA GLU A 133 10.89 -1.08 6.01
C GLU A 133 9.70 -0.57 5.20
N LEU A 134 9.47 -1.13 4.01
CA LEU A 134 8.32 -0.78 3.17
C LEU A 134 6.97 -1.09 3.81
N ILE A 135 6.90 -2.11 4.68
CA ILE A 135 5.69 -2.44 5.46
C ILE A 135 5.53 -1.46 6.62
N CYS A 136 6.63 -1.10 7.31
CA CYS A 136 6.63 -0.04 8.32
C CYS A 136 6.17 1.29 7.74
N PHE A 137 6.71 1.68 6.58
CA PHE A 137 6.34 2.87 5.83
C PHE A 137 4.84 2.85 5.52
N TYR A 138 4.35 1.78 4.88
CA TYR A 138 2.93 1.64 4.57
C TYR A 138 2.04 1.85 5.81
N LYS A 139 2.33 1.15 6.91
CA LYS A 139 1.54 1.22 8.14
C LYS A 139 1.52 2.63 8.74
N LYS A 140 2.66 3.33 8.70
CA LYS A 140 2.77 4.70 9.22
C LYS A 140 1.86 5.66 8.47
N TYR A 141 1.86 5.59 7.14
CA TYR A 141 1.11 6.54 6.31
C TYR A 141 -0.37 6.17 6.16
N MET A 142 -0.70 4.89 5.95
CA MET A 142 -2.10 4.46 5.89
C MET A 142 -2.81 4.58 7.23
N GLY A 143 -2.15 4.23 8.35
CA GLY A 143 -2.73 4.47 9.67
C GLY A 143 -3.00 5.96 9.93
N GLY A 144 -2.21 6.86 9.35
CA GLY A 144 -2.47 8.30 9.37
C GLY A 144 -3.71 8.70 8.56
N VAL A 145 -3.93 8.08 7.40
CA VAL A 145 -5.12 8.28 6.56
C VAL A 145 -6.37 7.81 7.30
N ASP A 146 -6.39 6.57 7.81
CA ASP A 146 -7.53 6.00 8.53
C ASP A 146 -7.93 6.84 9.76
N ILE A 147 -6.94 7.34 10.52
CA ILE A 147 -7.20 8.22 11.67
C ILE A 147 -7.77 9.57 11.22
N SER A 148 -7.33 10.09 10.07
CA SER A 148 -7.87 11.34 9.53
C SER A 148 -9.30 11.17 9.04
N ASP A 149 -9.61 10.07 8.36
CA ASP A 149 -10.95 9.76 7.87
C ASP A 149 -11.93 9.53 9.03
N GLN A 150 -11.47 8.87 10.11
CA GLN A 150 -12.24 8.71 11.34
C GLN A 150 -12.58 10.05 12.01
N LYS A 151 -11.67 11.04 11.95
CA LYS A 151 -11.93 12.39 12.48
C LYS A 151 -12.91 13.17 11.62
N VAL A 152 -12.89 13.00 10.29
CA VAL A 152 -13.82 13.66 9.37
C VAL A 152 -15.24 13.09 9.51
N GLY A 153 -15.39 11.78 9.71
CA GLY A 153 -16.69 11.14 9.95
C GLY A 153 -17.33 11.40 11.32
N GLY A 154 -16.59 12.05 12.25
CA GLY A 154 -17.06 12.38 13.60
C GLY A 154 -17.70 13.76 13.75
N TYR A 155 -17.65 14.61 12.72
CA TYR A 155 -18.38 15.88 12.70
C TYR A 155 -19.81 15.63 12.21
N ASN A 156 -20.66 15.12 13.11
CA ASN A 156 -22.09 15.38 12.97
C ASN A 156 -22.27 16.88 13.22
N PHE A 157 -22.83 17.59 12.24
CA PHE A 157 -23.35 18.92 12.45
C PHE A 157 -24.53 18.78 13.42
N ASP A 158 -24.40 19.32 14.63
CA ASP A 158 -25.55 19.79 15.40
C ASP A 158 -26.10 21.08 14.77
#